data_AF-A0A7Z9S3T4-F1
#
_entry.id   AF-A0A7Z9S3T4-F1
#
_cell.length_a   1.000
_cell.length_b   1.000
_cell.length_c   1.000
_cell.angle_alpha   90.00
_cell.angle_beta   90.00
_cell.angle_gamma   90.00
#
_symmetry.space_group_name_H-M   'P 1'
#
loop_
_entity.id
_entity.type
_entity.pdbx_description
1 polymer ?
#
loop_
_entity_poly.entity_id
_entity_poly.type
_entity_poly.pdbx_seq_one_letter_code
_entity_poly.pdbx_strand_id
1 'polypeptide(L)'
;MIPRYSRPDMAAIWEPANKFRIWYEIEAHACDAQAALGVITKEAAKAVWANGNKPYTPDRIARIDEIEREIHHDVIAFLTELAEHV
;
A
#
# COMPACT_ATOMS: atom_id res chain seq x y z
N MET A 1 8.98 16.84 -2.03
CA MET A 1 9.09 18.16 -1.37
C MET A 1 10.53 18.66 -1.45
N ILE A 2 10.79 19.95 -1.66
CA ILE A 2 12.18 20.45 -1.78
C ILE A 2 12.83 20.49 -0.37
N PRO A 3 13.90 19.72 -0.11
CA PRO A 3 14.46 19.56 1.24
C PRO A 3 14.84 20.89 1.91
N ARG A 4 15.40 21.83 1.13
CA ARG A 4 15.81 23.16 1.63
C ARG A 4 14.66 23.97 2.26
N TYR A 5 13.43 23.78 1.79
CA TYR A 5 12.27 24.60 2.19
C TYR A 5 11.21 23.81 2.97
N SER A 6 11.46 22.54 3.26
CA SER A 6 10.48 21.64 3.85
C SER A 6 10.92 21.23 5.25
N ARG A 7 9.98 21.26 6.20
CA ARG A 7 10.20 20.65 7.51
C ARG A 7 10.14 19.12 7.38
N PRO A 8 10.94 18.36 8.15
CA PRO A 8 10.92 16.90 8.10
C PRO A 8 9.51 16.30 8.21
N ASP A 9 8.72 16.76 9.18
CA ASP A 9 7.36 16.26 9.40
C ASP A 9 6.44 16.52 8.19
N MET A 10 6.58 17.67 7.54
CA MET A 10 5.81 17.98 6.33
C MET A 10 6.27 17.17 5.14
N ALA A 11 7.57 16.89 5.01
CA ALA A 11 8.08 16.05 3.94
C ALA A 11 7.59 14.60 4.07
N ALA A 12 7.59 14.06 5.30
CA ALA A 12 7.18 12.69 5.61
C ALA A 12 5.75 12.37 5.18
N ILE A 13 4.82 13.35 5.25
CA ILE A 13 3.43 13.18 4.78
C ILE A 13 3.38 12.81 3.29
N TRP A 14 4.28 13.38 2.49
CA TRP A 14 4.31 13.21 1.03
C TRP A 14 5.30 12.15 0.57
N GLU A 15 5.98 11.46 1.50
CA GLU A 15 6.88 10.37 1.14
C GLU A 15 6.09 9.18 0.57
N PRO A 16 6.62 8.48 -0.45
CA PRO A 16 5.94 7.33 -1.05
C PRO A 16 5.55 6.27 -0.01
N ALA A 17 6.39 6.04 1.01
CA ALA A 17 6.09 5.10 2.08
C ALA A 17 4.78 5.45 2.81
N ASN A 18 4.53 6.74 3.08
CA ASN A 18 3.29 7.18 3.71
C ASN A 18 2.10 7.07 2.74
N LYS A 19 2.29 7.39 1.45
CA LYS A 19 1.27 7.18 0.41
C LYS A 19 0.79 5.73 0.39
N PHE A 20 1.72 4.78 0.25
CA PHE A 20 1.40 3.36 0.14
C PHE A 20 0.85 2.77 1.44
N ARG A 21 1.32 3.24 2.60
CA ARG A 21 0.72 2.87 3.90
C ARG A 21 -0.76 3.26 3.96
N ILE A 22 -1.10 4.49 3.56
CA ILE A 22 -2.49 4.98 3.57
C ILE A 22 -3.34 4.19 2.57
N TRP A 23 -2.82 3.91 1.37
CA TRP A 23 -3.53 3.08 0.39
C TRP A 23 -3.80 1.67 0.92
N TYR A 24 -2.80 1.05 1.55
CA TYR A 24 -2.96 -0.24 2.21
C TYR A 24 -4.07 -0.21 3.27
N GLU A 25 -4.08 0.81 4.14
CA GLU A 25 -5.13 0.96 5.17
C GLU A 25 -6.53 1.09 4.56
N ILE A 26 -6.66 1.85 3.46
CA ILE A 26 -7.93 1.98 2.74
C ILE A 26 -8.40 0.64 2.19
N GLU A 27 -7.52 -0.09 1.48
CA GLU A 27 -7.86 -1.37 0.86
C GLU A 27 -8.14 -2.46 1.91
N ALA A 28 -7.37 -2.50 3.00
CA ALA A 28 -7.61 -3.44 4.10
C ALA A 28 -8.98 -3.21 4.76
N HIS A 29 -9.38 -1.95 4.99
CA HIS A 29 -10.72 -1.62 5.47
C HIS A 29 -11.81 -1.92 4.44
N ALA A 30 -11.54 -1.75 3.15
CA ALA A 30 -12.46 -2.18 2.10
C ALA A 30 -12.69 -3.70 2.13
N CYS A 31 -11.63 -4.50 2.35
CA CYS A 31 -11.73 -5.94 2.55
C CYS A 31 -12.55 -6.30 3.79
N ASP A 32 -12.40 -5.58 4.91
CA ASP A 32 -13.24 -5.79 6.11
C ASP A 32 -14.73 -5.59 5.80
N ALA A 33 -15.07 -4.52 5.08
CA ALA A 33 -16.45 -4.25 4.67
C ALA A 33 -16.97 -5.31 3.70
N GLN A 34 -16.16 -5.75 2.73
CA GLN A 34 -16.50 -6.84 1.81
C GLN A 34 -16.74 -8.16 2.54
N ALA A 35 -15.94 -8.48 3.55
CA ALA A 35 -16.14 -9.67 4.39
C ALA A 35 -17.43 -9.59 5.22
N ALA A 36 -17.77 -8.40 5.72
CA ALA A 36 -19.03 -8.17 6.43
C ALA A 36 -20.25 -8.34 5.50
N LEU A 37 -20.12 -7.95 4.24
CA LEU A 37 -21.14 -8.14 3.19
C LEU A 37 -21.18 -9.56 2.61
N GLY A 38 -20.23 -10.43 2.98
CA GLY A 38 -20.14 -11.80 2.48
C GLY A 38 -19.58 -11.93 1.05
N VAL A 39 -18.95 -10.88 0.52
CA VAL A 39 -18.31 -10.89 -0.80
C VAL A 39 -17.01 -11.71 -0.78
N ILE A 40 -16.26 -11.63 0.33
CA ILE A 40 -15.07 -12.43 0.60
C ILE A 40 -15.21 -13.14 1.95
N THR A 41 -14.36 -14.13 2.22
CA THR A 41 -14.33 -14.79 3.54
C THR A 41 -13.71 -13.89 4.60
N LYS A 42 -14.10 -14.08 5.86
CA LYS A 42 -13.49 -13.34 6.99
C LYS A 42 -12.01 -13.70 7.15
N GLU A 43 -11.64 -14.92 6.79
CA GLU A 43 -10.28 -15.42 6.79
C GLU A 43 -9.41 -14.67 5.76
N ALA A 44 -9.96 -14.36 4.58
CA ALA A 44 -9.26 -13.57 3.57
C ALA A 44 -8.99 -12.14 4.07
N ALA A 45 -9.99 -11.45 4.63
CA ALA A 45 -9.79 -10.12 5.21
C ALA A 45 -8.74 -10.13 6.35
N LYS A 46 -8.75 -11.17 7.20
CA LYS A 46 -7.72 -11.34 8.24
C LYS A 46 -6.32 -11.55 7.67
N ALA A 47 -6.18 -12.29 6.57
CA ALA A 47 -4.89 -12.50 5.91
C ALA A 47 -4.31 -11.18 5.39
N VAL A 48 -5.14 -10.31 4.79
CA VAL A 48 -4.72 -8.98 4.34
C VAL A 48 -4.12 -8.18 5.51
N TRP A 49 -4.77 -8.17 6.68
CA TRP A 49 -4.25 -7.49 7.86
C TRP A 49 -2.97 -8.11 8.43
N ALA A 50 -2.92 -9.44 8.51
CA ALA A 50 -1.79 -10.16 9.11
C ALA A 50 -0.52 -10.08 8.27
N ASN A 51 -0.67 -10.12 6.95
CA ASN A 51 0.45 -10.27 6.01
C ASN A 51 0.77 -8.99 5.24
N GLY A 52 -0.21 -8.12 5.03
CA GLY A 52 -0.08 -6.90 4.24
C GLY A 52 0.37 -5.67 5.04
N ASN A 53 0.13 -5.64 6.36
CA ASN A 53 0.52 -4.51 7.23
C ASN A 53 2.03 -4.51 7.54
N LYS A 54 2.84 -4.35 6.50
CA LYS A 54 4.29 -4.29 6.56
C LYS A 54 4.77 -2.88 6.22
N PRO A 55 5.88 -2.41 6.82
CA PRO A 55 6.49 -1.14 6.42
C PRO A 55 6.79 -1.10 4.92
N TYR A 56 6.55 0.05 4.29
CA TYR A 56 7.00 0.30 2.91
C TYR A 56 8.46 0.75 2.92
N THR A 57 9.36 -0.22 2.80
CA THR A 57 10.81 -0.02 2.72
C THR A 57 11.23 0.48 1.34
N PRO A 58 12.45 1.01 1.18
CA PRO A 58 12.98 1.39 -0.14
C PRO A 58 12.90 0.25 -1.17
N ASP A 59 13.15 -1.00 -0.77
CA ASP A 59 13.11 -2.15 -1.67
C ASP A 59 11.69 -2.44 -2.18
N ARG A 60 10.68 -2.34 -1.30
CA ARG A 60 9.27 -2.51 -1.70
C ARG A 60 8.81 -1.39 -2.63
N ILE A 61 9.22 -0.16 -2.35
CA ILE A 61 8.94 0.99 -3.23
C ILE A 61 9.60 0.77 -4.60
N ALA A 62 10.84 0.31 -4.64
CA ALA A 62 11.53 -0.01 -5.89
C ALA A 62 10.83 -1.13 -6.68
N ARG A 63 10.25 -2.13 -5.99
CA ARG A 63 9.43 -3.17 -6.62
C ARG A 63 8.15 -2.61 -7.24
N ILE A 64 7.46 -1.70 -6.54
CA ILE A 64 6.28 -1.01 -7.08
C ILE A 64 6.67 -0.20 -8.32
N ASP A 65 7.78 0.56 -8.26
CA ASP A 65 8.25 1.37 -9.38
C ASP A 65 8.65 0.51 -10.60
N GLU A 66 9.20 -0.70 -10.37
CA GLU A 66 9.49 -1.67 -11.43
C GLU A 66 8.22 -2.13 -12.13
N ILE A 67 7.20 -2.55 -11.36
CA ILE A 67 5.91 -2.99 -11.90
C ILE A 67 5.20 -1.83 -12.61
N GLU A 68 5.26 -0.61 -12.07
CA GLU A 68 4.66 0.58 -12.68
C GLU A 68 5.27 0.91 -14.04
N ARG A 69 6.56 0.64 -14.26
CA ARG A 69 7.20 0.85 -15.58
C ARG A 69 6.66 -0.07 -16.67
N GLU A 70 6.11 -1.23 -16.29
CA GLU A 70 5.50 -2.17 -17.23
C GLU A 70 4.00 -1.93 -17.40
N ILE A 71 3.29 -1.68 -16.30
CA ILE A 71 1.83 -1.56 -16.28
C ILE A 71 1.36 -0.12 -16.58
N HIS A 72 2.22 0.87 -16.35
CA HIS A 72 1.91 2.30 -16.47
C HIS A 72 0.72 2.74 -15.60
N HIS A 73 0.52 2.07 -14.47
CA HIS A 73 -0.53 2.40 -13.50
C HIS A 73 -0.06 2.12 -12.06
N ASP A 74 0.06 3.17 -11.27
CA ASP A 74 0.63 3.13 -9.92
C ASP A 74 -0.22 2.34 -8.89
N VAL A 75 -1.55 2.49 -8.92
CA VAL A 75 -2.45 1.71 -8.04
C VAL A 75 -2.36 0.22 -8.33
N ILE A 76 -2.37 -0.18 -9.61
CA ILE A 76 -2.24 -1.60 -9.98
C ILE A 76 -0.86 -2.13 -9.59
N ALA A 77 0.19 -1.35 -9.81
CA ALA A 77 1.54 -1.73 -9.41
C ALA A 77 1.64 -1.97 -7.89
N PHE A 78 1.08 -1.06 -7.10
CA PHE A 78 0.96 -1.21 -5.65
C PHE A 78 0.18 -2.46 -5.23
N LEU A 79 -1.00 -2.69 -5.82
CA LEU A 79 -1.81 -3.88 -5.49
C LEU A 79 -1.11 -5.19 -5.89
N THR A 80 -0.35 -5.15 -6.98
CA THR A 80 0.43 -6.29 -7.46
C THR A 80 1.56 -6.61 -6.49
N GLU A 81 2.30 -5.60 -6.03
CA GLU A 81 3.33 -5.79 -4.99
C GLU A 81 2.72 -6.27 -3.68
N LEU A 82 1.59 -5.70 -3.24
CA LEU A 82 0.91 -6.12 -2.01
C LEU A 82 0.49 -7.59 -2.06
N ALA A 83 0.01 -8.06 -3.20
CA ALA A 83 -0.38 -9.46 -3.42
C ALA A 83 0.80 -10.44 -3.35
N GLU A 84 2.05 -10.00 -3.51
CA GLU A 84 3.25 -10.84 -3.31
C GLU A 84 3.46 -11.17 -1.82
N HIS A 85 2.82 -10.43 -0.90
CA HIS A 85 3.02 -10.57 0.54
C HIS A 85 1.86 -11.24 1.29
N VAL A 86 0.63 -11.17 0.76
CA VAL A 86 -0.62 -11.58 1.42
C VAL A 86 -0.95 -13.04 1.11
#